data_AF-A0A812JTW8-F1
#
_entry.id   AF-A0A812JTW8-F1
#
_cell.length_a   1.000
_cell.length_b   1.000
_cell.length_c   1.000
_cell.angle_alpha   90.00
_cell.angle_beta   90.00
_cell.angle_gamma   90.00
#
_symmetry.space_group_name_H-M   'P 1'
#
loop_
_entity.id
_entity.type
_entity.pdbx_description
1 polymer ?
#
loop_
_entity_poly.entity_id
_entity_poly.type
_entity_poly.pdbx_seq_one_letter_code
_entity_poly.pdbx_strand_id
1 'polypeptide(L)'
;MATVKLSKRITDKIRSLNETGIFATELRLGGVARHLSQIPLESALEVLEAAPAEAQQDPTTFVISAAQALLAPPEPEEPPEPAEPEDAGEEAQDAGYTEENAWETAGEDAGFGEDSGEAVAEDNDADWQDWHEGGEPEEDELEAPELLPSVSQRILRLNKSGKLCSAIDVQKVGRNLNRLSEPIAMQLLKDVEANADMVDKPNNLIADASRKIFESGHGDVGRKVAEQIGFLMRRIRWVNSNISLAFPLHMGHALSVLQEMEHRDALQVLKKLVEQSEEIASPQGFLRREARNIQEAKKGWKDNSKANWSGTYGKQDKSWGENGKSSRTWQSDQTAGHAQAKSKWESKGKAGKAGKAGNAGSAGKAGSAGKAGKPSMGNGAVRLTASEQKVARTVGFLNKHAGLLQNFSYEQAKPQLDLVDEKTQLKVLERLKSEAANVADPLGWVKSTCRKFAKQHQEFAKRKRGGHKGAKGTGKGAGAGKGTRPSKKQKTGQESWVEEWAETEAAAEDEEFEFDWSQIEAEDGGEEAEENLWDEQG
;
A
#
# COMPACT_ATOMS: atom_id res chain seq x y z
N MET A 1 23.97 7.26 -19.84
CA MET A 1 23.23 8.04 -20.85
C MET A 1 23.21 9.49 -20.39
N ALA A 2 23.60 10.45 -21.25
CA ALA A 2 23.55 11.86 -20.87
C ALA A 2 22.08 12.30 -20.76
N THR A 3 21.70 12.93 -19.65
CA THR A 3 20.35 13.45 -19.44
C THR A 3 20.17 14.72 -20.26
N VAL A 4 19.33 14.65 -21.28
CA VAL A 4 19.02 15.79 -22.14
C VAL A 4 18.02 16.69 -21.42
N LYS A 5 18.38 17.97 -21.22
CA LYS A 5 17.49 18.97 -20.62
C LYS A 5 16.60 19.58 -21.71
N LEU A 6 15.29 19.31 -21.64
CA LEU A 6 14.30 19.98 -22.47
C LEU A 6 13.90 21.34 -21.89
N SER A 7 13.48 22.26 -22.76
CA SER A 7 12.83 23.51 -22.36
C SER A 7 11.51 23.23 -21.66
N LYS A 8 11.20 23.99 -20.60
CA LYS A 8 9.94 23.85 -19.84
C LYS A 8 8.70 23.95 -20.73
N ARG A 9 8.72 24.82 -21.75
CA ARG A 9 7.58 24.99 -22.69
C ARG A 9 7.28 23.72 -23.48
N ILE A 10 8.31 22.96 -23.87
CA ILE A 10 8.17 21.69 -24.58
C ILE A 10 7.57 20.64 -23.63
N THR A 11 8.13 20.53 -22.42
CA THR A 11 7.63 19.60 -21.38
C THR A 11 6.16 19.85 -21.03
N ASP A 12 5.79 21.12 -20.84
CA ASP A 12 4.41 21.52 -20.51
C ASP A 12 3.45 21.22 -21.67
N LYS A 13 3.86 21.44 -22.93
CA LYS A 13 3.05 21.13 -24.11
C LYS A 13 2.84 19.61 -24.26
N ILE A 14 3.88 18.80 -24.08
CA ILE A 14 3.77 17.33 -24.10
C ILE A 14 2.80 16.84 -23.02
N ARG A 15 2.90 17.38 -21.81
CA ARG A 15 1.99 17.03 -20.71
C ARG A 15 0.55 17.39 -21.05
N SER A 16 0.31 18.59 -21.58
CA SER A 16 -1.01 19.04 -22.01
C SER A 16 -1.60 18.16 -23.12
N LEU A 17 -0.79 17.69 -24.08
CA LEU A 17 -1.24 16.78 -25.14
C LEU A 17 -1.57 15.36 -24.63
N ASN A 18 -0.86 14.89 -23.60
CA ASN A 18 -1.19 13.61 -22.97
C ASN A 18 -2.47 13.73 -22.11
N GLU A 19 -2.68 14.86 -21.44
CA GLU A 19 -3.88 15.13 -20.63
C GLU A 19 -5.16 15.24 -21.47
N THR A 20 -5.08 15.73 -22.72
CA THR A 20 -6.24 15.79 -23.61
C THR A 20 -6.71 14.42 -24.09
N GLY A 21 -5.88 13.37 -23.94
CA GLY A 21 -6.22 12.01 -24.37
C GLY A 21 -6.43 11.88 -25.88
N ILE A 22 -5.83 12.78 -26.66
CA ILE A 22 -5.96 12.79 -28.13
C ILE A 22 -5.24 11.58 -28.74
N PHE A 23 -4.11 11.17 -28.16
CA PHE A 23 -3.33 10.04 -28.66
C PHE A 23 -3.78 8.71 -28.04
N ALA A 24 -3.79 7.64 -28.83
CA ALA A 24 -4.07 6.28 -28.35
C ALA A 24 -3.02 5.78 -27.33
N THR A 25 -1.77 6.22 -27.47
CA THR A 25 -0.67 5.96 -26.54
C THR A 25 -0.03 7.28 -26.11
N GLU A 26 0.29 7.42 -24.83
CA GLU A 26 0.90 8.64 -24.30
C GLU A 26 2.28 8.91 -24.93
N LEU A 27 2.55 10.20 -25.23
CA LEU A 27 3.83 10.62 -25.78
C LEU A 27 4.93 10.48 -24.70
N ARG A 28 5.89 9.58 -24.93
CA ARG A 28 6.95 9.30 -23.95
C ARG A 28 8.03 10.39 -24.00
N LEU A 29 8.10 11.19 -22.93
CA LEU A 29 9.05 12.31 -22.85
C LEU A 29 10.51 11.88 -23.04
N GLY A 30 10.92 10.74 -22.48
CA GLY A 30 12.25 10.19 -22.66
C GLY A 30 12.59 9.77 -24.10
N GLY A 31 11.59 9.38 -24.89
CA GLY A 31 11.77 8.96 -26.29
C GLY A 31 11.97 10.15 -27.23
N VAL A 32 11.20 11.22 -27.05
CA VAL A 32 11.25 12.41 -27.92
C VAL A 32 12.29 13.45 -27.50
N ALA A 33 12.73 13.44 -26.24
CA ALA A 33 13.59 14.49 -25.68
C ALA A 33 14.89 14.71 -26.46
N ARG A 34 15.52 13.62 -26.92
CA ARG A 34 16.79 13.70 -27.64
C ARG A 34 16.64 14.45 -28.96
N HIS A 35 15.58 14.20 -29.71
CA HIS A 35 15.34 14.81 -31.02
C HIS A 35 14.80 16.23 -30.91
N LEU A 36 13.85 16.49 -30.01
CA LEU A 36 13.31 17.83 -29.79
C LEU A 36 14.35 18.81 -29.24
N SER A 37 15.39 18.33 -28.56
CA SER A 37 16.47 19.19 -28.06
C SER A 37 17.45 19.67 -29.14
N GLN A 38 17.46 19.02 -30.31
CA GLN A 38 18.36 19.33 -31.42
C GLN A 38 17.80 20.39 -32.38
N ILE A 39 16.48 20.59 -32.37
CA ILE A 39 15.79 21.59 -33.20
C ILE A 39 15.49 22.87 -32.41
N PRO A 40 15.33 24.03 -33.08
CA PRO A 40 14.90 25.26 -32.42
C PRO A 40 13.57 25.09 -31.70
N LEU A 41 13.38 25.83 -30.61
CA LEU A 41 12.19 25.74 -29.75
C LEU A 41 10.88 25.95 -30.52
N GLU A 42 10.85 26.85 -31.48
CA GLU A 42 9.65 27.16 -32.28
C GLU A 42 9.27 25.97 -33.18
N SER A 43 10.24 25.43 -33.92
CA SER A 43 10.04 24.23 -34.74
C SER A 43 9.66 23.00 -33.92
N ALA A 44 10.19 22.86 -32.69
CA ALA A 44 9.78 21.79 -31.77
C ALA A 44 8.31 21.89 -31.36
N LEU A 45 7.79 23.10 -31.17
CA LEU A 45 6.38 23.32 -30.84
C LEU A 45 5.48 23.08 -32.07
N GLU A 46 5.92 23.50 -33.26
CA GLU A 46 5.22 23.22 -34.51
C GLU A 46 5.09 21.71 -34.78
N VAL A 47 6.16 20.93 -34.57
CA VAL A 47 6.12 19.47 -34.69
C VAL A 47 5.12 18.84 -33.70
N LEU A 48 5.05 19.35 -32.47
CA LEU A 48 4.10 18.87 -31.47
C LEU A 48 2.65 19.26 -31.78
N GLU A 49 2.42 20.40 -32.44
CA GLU A 49 1.08 20.85 -32.86
C GLU A 49 0.61 20.19 -34.15
N ALA A 50 1.54 19.84 -35.04
CA ALA A 50 1.26 19.13 -36.28
C ALA A 50 1.00 17.63 -36.06
N ALA A 51 1.23 17.09 -34.86
CA ALA A 51 0.97 15.70 -34.53
C ALA A 51 -0.52 15.37 -34.70
N PRO A 52 -0.92 14.58 -35.71
CA PRO A 52 -2.32 14.39 -36.01
C PRO A 52 -2.99 13.56 -34.91
N ALA A 53 -4.22 13.95 -34.55
CA ALA A 53 -5.05 13.20 -33.62
C ALA A 53 -5.33 11.77 -34.09
N GLU A 54 -5.30 11.56 -35.41
CA GLU A 54 -5.60 10.29 -36.08
C GLU A 54 -4.33 9.55 -36.51
N ALA A 55 -3.15 9.89 -35.97
CA ALA A 55 -1.94 9.13 -36.23
C ALA A 55 -2.18 7.66 -35.87
N GLN A 56 -2.39 6.82 -36.89
CA GLN A 56 -2.60 5.38 -36.75
C GLN A 56 -1.32 4.68 -36.25
N GLN A 57 -0.20 5.40 -36.24
CA GLN A 57 1.11 5.02 -35.69
C GLN A 57 1.40 5.71 -34.37
N ASP A 58 2.26 5.09 -33.56
CA ASP A 58 2.74 5.62 -32.27
C ASP A 58 3.17 7.11 -32.42
N PRO A 59 2.54 8.04 -31.67
CA PRO A 59 2.82 9.48 -31.78
C PRO A 59 4.29 9.79 -31.46
N THR A 60 4.95 8.94 -30.68
CA THR A 60 6.39 9.06 -30.40
C THR A 60 7.20 8.92 -31.69
N THR A 61 6.84 7.97 -32.56
CA THR A 61 7.51 7.72 -33.83
C THR A 61 7.27 8.88 -34.81
N PHE A 62 6.04 9.40 -34.85
CA PHE A 62 5.71 10.58 -35.65
C PHE A 62 6.57 11.79 -35.26
N VAL A 63 6.61 12.13 -33.96
CA VAL A 63 7.38 13.28 -33.47
C VAL A 63 8.87 13.11 -33.73
N ILE A 64 9.41 11.89 -33.58
CA ILE A 64 10.81 11.58 -33.90
C ILE A 64 11.07 11.79 -35.40
N SER A 65 10.22 11.25 -36.28
CA SER A 65 10.38 11.37 -37.73
C SER A 65 10.29 12.81 -38.21
N ALA A 66 9.32 13.58 -37.70
CA ALA A 66 9.15 14.98 -38.03
C ALA A 66 10.33 15.84 -37.54
N ALA A 67 10.82 15.59 -36.32
CA ALA A 67 12.02 16.27 -35.81
C ALA A 67 13.28 15.89 -36.61
N GLN A 68 13.40 14.64 -37.07
CA GLN A 68 14.51 14.20 -37.94
C GLN A 68 14.46 14.85 -39.32
N ALA A 69 13.26 14.99 -39.92
CA ALA A 69 13.08 15.66 -41.19
C ALA A 69 13.57 17.13 -41.16
N LEU A 70 13.36 17.82 -40.03
CA LEU A 70 13.86 19.19 -39.84
C LEU A 70 15.38 19.29 -39.58
N LEU A 71 16.01 18.19 -39.16
CA LEU A 71 17.46 18.09 -38.96
C LEU A 71 18.19 17.62 -40.22
N ALA A 72 17.46 16.99 -41.15
CA ALA A 72 18.03 16.57 -42.42
C ALA A 72 18.52 17.83 -43.16
N PRO A 73 19.77 17.85 -43.66
CA PRO A 73 20.21 18.92 -44.53
C PRO A 73 19.25 19.01 -45.72
N PRO A 74 18.91 20.22 -46.21
CA PRO A 74 18.05 20.37 -47.37
C PRO A 74 18.62 19.52 -48.49
N GLU A 75 17.81 18.57 -48.96
CA GLU A 75 18.19 17.68 -50.05
C GLU A 75 18.67 18.57 -51.21
N PRO A 76 19.89 18.36 -51.73
CA PRO A 76 20.44 19.22 -52.76
C PRO A 76 19.46 19.23 -53.93
N GLU A 77 18.86 20.40 -54.21
CA GLU A 77 17.90 20.57 -55.31
C GLU A 77 18.51 19.93 -56.55
N GLU A 78 17.91 18.82 -56.98
CA GLU A 78 18.36 18.13 -58.18
C GLU A 78 18.32 19.15 -59.32
N PRO A 79 19.42 19.29 -60.09
CA PRO A 79 19.45 20.22 -61.20
C PRO A 79 18.28 19.91 -62.13
N PRO A 80 17.55 20.94 -62.62
CA PRO A 80 16.31 20.75 -63.36
C PRO A 80 16.55 19.76 -64.49
N GLU A 81 15.81 18.64 -64.43
CA GLU A 81 15.87 17.62 -65.48
C GLU A 81 15.64 18.31 -66.83
N PRO A 82 16.54 18.08 -67.81
CA PRO A 82 16.35 18.65 -69.14
C PRO A 82 15.06 18.10 -69.74
N ALA A 83 14.15 19.00 -70.09
CA ALA A 83 12.84 18.71 -70.67
C ALA A 83 12.90 17.58 -71.69
N GLU A 84 12.33 16.43 -71.32
CA GLU A 84 12.16 15.32 -72.26
C GLU A 84 11.14 15.71 -73.34
N PRO A 85 11.43 15.41 -74.62
CA PRO A 85 10.50 15.66 -75.71
C PRO A 85 9.30 14.71 -75.61
N GLU A 86 8.10 15.27 -75.79
CA GLU A 86 6.84 14.55 -75.93
C GLU A 86 6.95 13.49 -77.03
N ASP A 87 7.15 12.23 -76.65
CA ASP A 87 7.04 11.09 -77.56
C ASP A 87 5.66 10.45 -77.42
N ALA A 88 5.05 10.27 -78.58
CA ALA A 88 3.67 9.88 -78.76
C ALA A 88 3.57 8.36 -78.89
N GLY A 89 2.86 7.75 -77.94
CA GLY A 89 2.12 6.51 -78.14
C GLY A 89 2.89 5.21 -77.93
N GLU A 90 2.32 4.33 -77.12
CA GLU A 90 1.94 2.99 -77.58
C GLU A 90 1.05 2.29 -76.54
N GLU A 91 -0.08 1.77 -77.03
CA GLU A 91 -0.98 0.84 -76.36
C GLU A 91 -0.30 -0.54 -76.20
N ALA A 92 -0.37 -1.14 -75.01
CA ALA A 92 -0.45 -2.60 -74.78
C ALA A 92 -0.79 -2.82 -73.30
N GLN A 93 -1.99 -3.26 -72.92
CA GLN A 93 -2.35 -4.67 -72.71
C GLN A 93 -1.28 -5.48 -71.97
N ASP A 94 -1.52 -5.87 -70.69
CA ASP A 94 -1.53 -7.29 -70.28
C ASP A 94 -2.03 -7.50 -68.84
N ALA A 95 -2.57 -8.70 -68.61
CA ALA A 95 -3.14 -9.38 -67.45
C ALA A 95 -2.66 -8.96 -66.05
N GLY A 96 -3.47 -8.94 -64.98
CA GLY A 96 -4.54 -9.87 -64.62
C GLY A 96 -4.01 -10.84 -63.56
N TYR A 97 -4.36 -10.66 -62.28
CA TYR A 97 -4.44 -11.72 -61.26
C TYR A 97 -5.12 -11.17 -59.99
N THR A 98 -6.36 -11.62 -59.76
CA THR A 98 -7.11 -11.48 -58.51
C THR A 98 -7.10 -12.84 -57.83
N GLU A 99 -6.49 -12.97 -56.65
CA GLU A 99 -6.63 -14.16 -55.81
C GLU A 99 -7.43 -13.84 -54.56
N GLU A 100 -8.65 -14.36 -54.60
CA GLU A 100 -9.60 -14.53 -53.52
C GLU A 100 -9.05 -15.57 -52.53
N ASN A 101 -9.06 -15.28 -51.23
CA ASN A 101 -8.87 -16.29 -50.20
C ASN A 101 -10.14 -16.36 -49.34
N ALA A 102 -11.11 -17.09 -49.86
CA ALA A 102 -12.23 -17.64 -49.12
C ALA A 102 -11.79 -18.94 -48.46
N TRP A 103 -11.76 -18.97 -47.12
CA TRP A 103 -11.71 -20.22 -46.37
C TRP A 103 -13.02 -20.38 -45.61
N GLU A 104 -13.89 -21.18 -46.21
CA GLU A 104 -15.00 -21.87 -45.58
C GLU A 104 -14.48 -22.77 -44.44
N THR A 105 -15.22 -22.80 -43.34
CA THR A 105 -15.19 -23.94 -42.41
C THR A 105 -16.62 -24.17 -41.90
N ALA A 106 -17.34 -25.04 -42.61
CA ALA A 106 -18.30 -25.98 -42.02
C ALA A 106 -17.53 -26.95 -41.09
N GLY A 107 -18.06 -27.63 -40.08
CA GLY A 107 -19.39 -27.93 -39.54
C GLY A 107 -19.16 -28.84 -38.30
N GLU A 108 -20.18 -29.59 -37.86
CA GLU A 108 -20.27 -30.46 -36.65
C GLU A 108 -20.87 -29.69 -35.46
N ASP A 109 -22.17 -29.77 -35.10
CA ASP A 109 -23.17 -30.84 -35.11
C ASP A 109 -22.73 -32.13 -34.41
N ALA A 110 -22.88 -32.14 -33.08
CA ALA A 110 -22.92 -33.34 -32.26
C ALA A 110 -23.97 -33.16 -31.17
N GLY A 111 -25.11 -33.82 -31.37
CA GLY A 111 -26.12 -34.05 -30.35
C GLY A 111 -25.62 -35.01 -29.25
N PHE A 112 -26.00 -34.70 -28.02
CA PHE A 112 -25.92 -35.57 -26.83
C PHE A 112 -27.01 -34.99 -25.91
N GLY A 113 -28.11 -35.66 -25.56
CA GLY A 113 -28.34 -37.05 -25.26
C GLY A 113 -29.23 -37.02 -24.03
N GLU A 114 -30.54 -36.97 -24.25
CA GLU A 114 -31.54 -37.27 -23.22
C GLU A 114 -31.41 -38.77 -22.91
N ASP A 115 -31.01 -39.15 -21.69
CA ASP A 115 -31.53 -40.37 -21.08
C ASP A 115 -31.43 -40.37 -19.54
N SER A 116 -32.44 -41.02 -19.02
CA SER A 116 -33.01 -41.21 -17.69
C SER A 116 -32.21 -42.09 -16.71
N GLY A 117 -32.62 -42.01 -15.43
CA GLY A 117 -32.27 -42.96 -14.37
C GLY A 117 -31.98 -42.25 -13.04
N GLU A 118 -32.97 -41.84 -12.25
CA GLU A 118 -33.73 -42.69 -11.31
C GLU A 118 -32.83 -43.48 -10.34
N ALA A 119 -32.59 -42.91 -9.16
CA ALA A 119 -32.33 -43.67 -7.94
C ALA A 119 -32.77 -42.83 -6.74
N VAL A 120 -33.99 -43.13 -6.30
CA VAL A 120 -34.64 -42.70 -5.07
C VAL A 120 -33.81 -43.16 -3.88
N ALA A 121 -33.36 -42.21 -3.06
CA ALA A 121 -32.98 -42.45 -1.67
C ALA A 121 -33.85 -41.51 -0.82
N GLU A 122 -35.08 -41.97 -0.57
CA GLU A 122 -35.89 -41.54 0.55
C GLU A 122 -35.13 -41.88 1.83
N ASP A 123 -34.70 -40.88 2.60
CA ASP A 123 -34.67 -40.97 4.05
C ASP A 123 -34.46 -39.58 4.68
N ASN A 124 -35.53 -39.12 5.34
CA ASN A 124 -35.56 -38.20 6.49
C ASN A 124 -34.95 -36.80 6.34
N ASP A 125 -35.74 -35.86 5.83
CA ASP A 125 -35.71 -34.45 6.26
C ASP A 125 -37.13 -33.86 6.21
N ALA A 126 -38.00 -34.41 7.07
CA ALA A 126 -39.21 -33.70 7.46
C ALA A 126 -38.82 -32.50 8.33
N ASP A 127 -39.45 -31.35 8.07
CA ASP A 127 -39.58 -30.18 8.96
C ASP A 127 -38.80 -28.89 8.63
N TRP A 128 -38.56 -28.57 7.34
CA TRP A 128 -38.11 -27.22 6.91
C TRP A 128 -38.79 -26.63 5.66
N GLN A 129 -39.82 -27.27 5.09
CA GLN A 129 -40.45 -26.85 3.82
C GLN A 129 -41.66 -25.89 3.96
N ASP A 130 -41.73 -25.06 5.01
CA ASP A 130 -42.88 -24.15 5.23
C ASP A 130 -42.46 -22.68 5.52
N TRP A 131 -41.35 -22.21 4.92
CA TRP A 131 -40.86 -20.82 5.10
C TRP A 131 -40.42 -20.09 3.82
N HIS A 132 -40.57 -20.70 2.63
CA HIS A 132 -40.14 -20.08 1.37
C HIS A 132 -41.28 -19.54 0.48
N GLU A 133 -42.52 -19.55 0.95
CA GLU A 133 -43.68 -19.00 0.22
C GLU A 133 -44.15 -17.63 0.77
N GLY A 134 -43.26 -16.92 1.46
CA GLY A 134 -43.40 -15.48 1.65
C GLY A 134 -42.90 -14.81 0.39
N GLY A 135 -43.80 -14.50 -0.55
CA GLY A 135 -43.49 -13.73 -1.74
C GLY A 135 -42.59 -12.56 -1.37
N GLU A 136 -41.45 -12.45 -2.06
CA GLU A 136 -40.60 -11.26 -1.96
C GLU A 136 -41.55 -10.07 -2.06
N PRO A 137 -41.65 -9.22 -1.02
CA PRO A 137 -42.54 -8.07 -1.07
C PRO A 137 -42.19 -7.36 -2.36
N GLU A 138 -43.16 -7.29 -3.27
CA GLU A 138 -43.08 -6.61 -4.55
C GLU A 138 -42.40 -5.28 -4.22
N GLU A 139 -41.10 -5.18 -4.53
CA GLU A 139 -40.31 -4.03 -4.14
C GLU A 139 -40.93 -2.91 -4.95
N ASP A 140 -41.83 -2.15 -4.29
CA ASP A 140 -42.37 -0.89 -4.80
C ASP A 140 -41.23 -0.24 -5.57
N GLU A 141 -41.46 0.10 -6.85
CA GLU A 141 -40.48 0.75 -7.74
C GLU A 141 -39.96 2.03 -7.08
N LEU A 142 -39.05 1.86 -6.11
CA LEU A 142 -38.47 2.91 -5.31
C LEU A 142 -37.51 3.56 -6.26
N GLU A 143 -37.95 4.71 -6.79
CA GLU A 143 -37.20 5.58 -7.69
C GLU A 143 -35.71 5.46 -7.39
N ALA A 144 -34.98 4.98 -8.38
CA ALA A 144 -33.55 4.75 -8.29
C ALA A 144 -32.90 5.98 -7.65
N PRO A 145 -32.19 5.85 -6.52
CA PRO A 145 -31.63 7.01 -5.84
C PRO A 145 -30.72 7.75 -6.81
N GLU A 146 -31.01 9.03 -7.01
CA GLU A 146 -30.24 9.89 -7.89
C GLU A 146 -28.79 9.92 -7.40
N LEU A 147 -27.91 9.28 -8.17
CA LEU A 147 -26.47 9.35 -7.94
C LEU A 147 -25.97 10.76 -8.25
N LEU A 148 -24.94 11.18 -7.53
CA LEU A 148 -24.20 12.40 -7.85
C LEU A 148 -23.78 12.39 -9.33
N PRO A 149 -24.00 13.49 -10.09
CA PRO A 149 -23.75 13.52 -11.54
C PRO A 149 -22.33 13.09 -11.93
N SER A 150 -21.32 13.52 -11.16
CA SER A 150 -19.92 13.16 -11.39
C SER A 150 -19.67 11.65 -11.26
N VAL A 151 -20.30 11.01 -10.27
CA VAL A 151 -20.17 9.56 -10.00
C VAL A 151 -20.88 8.77 -11.09
N SER A 152 -22.10 9.17 -11.46
CA SER A 152 -22.85 8.54 -12.56
C SER A 152 -22.10 8.66 -13.90
N GLN A 153 -21.61 9.86 -14.23
CA GLN A 153 -20.84 10.08 -15.46
C GLN A 153 -19.51 9.30 -15.46
N ARG A 154 -18.89 9.09 -14.29
CA ARG A 154 -17.71 8.25 -14.16
C ARG A 154 -18.03 6.78 -14.42
N ILE A 155 -19.11 6.25 -13.86
CA ILE A 155 -19.58 4.88 -14.10
C ILE A 155 -19.88 4.67 -15.59
N LEU A 156 -20.58 5.61 -16.24
CA LEU A 156 -20.85 5.54 -17.69
C LEU A 156 -19.56 5.51 -18.52
N ARG A 157 -18.55 6.32 -18.16
CA ARG A 157 -17.23 6.28 -18.81
C ARG A 157 -16.53 4.93 -18.62
N LEU A 158 -16.59 4.36 -17.42
CA LEU A 158 -16.00 3.05 -17.14
C LEU A 158 -16.69 1.94 -17.95
N ASN A 159 -18.02 1.92 -17.99
CA ASN A 159 -18.77 0.96 -18.79
C ASN A 159 -18.50 1.12 -20.30
N LYS A 160 -18.36 2.35 -20.79
CA LYS A 160 -18.02 2.64 -22.19
C LYS A 160 -16.58 2.23 -22.54
N SER A 161 -15.66 2.25 -21.59
CA SER A 161 -14.25 1.92 -21.82
C SER A 161 -14.01 0.46 -22.21
N GLY A 162 -14.95 -0.44 -21.87
CA GLY A 162 -14.83 -1.88 -22.12
C GLY A 162 -13.73 -2.59 -21.30
N LYS A 163 -13.07 -1.91 -20.35
CA LYS A 163 -11.97 -2.48 -19.56
C LYS A 163 -12.43 -3.45 -18.45
N LEU A 164 -13.68 -3.33 -18.00
CA LEU A 164 -14.22 -4.12 -16.89
C LEU A 164 -14.77 -5.45 -17.39
N CYS A 165 -14.57 -6.52 -16.63
CA CYS A 165 -15.11 -7.86 -16.94
C CYS A 165 -16.64 -7.88 -17.05
N SER A 166 -17.33 -7.00 -16.33
CA SER A 166 -18.78 -6.78 -16.49
C SER A 166 -19.14 -5.31 -16.25
N ALA A 167 -20.20 -4.86 -16.92
CA ALA A 167 -20.70 -3.50 -16.75
C ALA A 167 -21.17 -3.26 -15.30
N ILE A 168 -20.84 -2.08 -14.78
CA ILE A 168 -21.32 -1.62 -13.47
C ILE A 168 -22.79 -1.23 -13.60
N ASP A 169 -23.64 -1.93 -12.86
CA ASP A 169 -25.06 -1.69 -12.74
C ASP A 169 -25.31 -0.59 -11.70
N VAL A 170 -25.70 0.58 -12.20
CA VAL A 170 -25.98 1.78 -11.41
C VAL A 170 -27.03 1.52 -10.32
N GLN A 171 -28.00 0.62 -10.54
CA GLN A 171 -29.02 0.32 -9.55
C GLN A 171 -28.45 -0.44 -8.34
N LYS A 172 -27.58 -1.43 -8.62
CA LYS A 172 -26.96 -2.27 -7.58
C LYS A 172 -25.95 -1.50 -6.72
N VAL A 173 -25.13 -0.66 -7.34
CA VAL A 173 -24.09 0.09 -6.62
C VAL A 173 -24.56 1.46 -6.15
N GLY A 174 -25.61 2.01 -6.78
CA GLY A 174 -26.02 3.40 -6.61
C GLY A 174 -26.46 3.74 -5.19
N ARG A 175 -27.25 2.86 -4.56
CA ARG A 175 -27.70 3.01 -3.16
C ARG A 175 -26.52 3.15 -2.19
N ASN A 176 -25.44 2.38 -2.39
CA ASN A 176 -24.29 2.42 -1.48
C ASN A 176 -23.34 3.57 -1.81
N LEU A 177 -23.11 3.85 -3.10
CA LEU A 177 -22.27 4.97 -3.53
C LEU A 177 -22.86 6.33 -3.15
N ASN A 178 -24.18 6.50 -3.19
CA ASN A 178 -24.83 7.76 -2.79
C ASN A 178 -24.69 8.06 -1.29
N ARG A 179 -24.35 7.05 -0.47
CA ARG A 179 -24.07 7.23 0.96
C ARG A 179 -22.64 7.70 1.22
N LEU A 180 -21.75 7.63 0.23
CA LEU A 180 -20.37 8.08 0.35
C LEU A 180 -20.26 9.55 -0.06
N SER A 181 -19.23 10.23 0.45
CA SER A 181 -18.89 11.53 -0.11
C SER A 181 -18.35 11.37 -1.53
N GLU A 182 -18.65 12.33 -2.40
CA GLU A 182 -18.19 12.36 -3.79
C GLU A 182 -16.71 12.00 -3.97
N PRO A 183 -15.74 12.60 -3.23
CA PRO A 183 -14.33 12.26 -3.41
C PRO A 183 -14.01 10.80 -3.07
N ILE A 184 -14.68 10.23 -2.07
CA ILE A 184 -14.45 8.82 -1.68
C ILE A 184 -15.05 7.87 -2.71
N ALA A 185 -16.26 8.16 -3.21
CA ALA A 185 -16.88 7.38 -4.28
C ALA A 185 -16.03 7.42 -5.56
N MET A 186 -15.53 8.59 -5.95
CA MET A 186 -14.67 8.76 -7.11
C MET A 186 -13.33 8.04 -6.96
N GLN A 187 -12.73 8.09 -5.77
CA GLN A 187 -11.49 7.36 -5.47
C GLN A 187 -11.71 5.84 -5.57
N LEU A 188 -12.80 5.31 -4.99
CA LEU A 188 -13.14 3.89 -5.08
C LEU A 188 -13.33 3.44 -6.54
N LEU A 189 -14.02 4.24 -7.36
CA LEU A 189 -14.18 3.94 -8.80
C LEU A 189 -12.86 4.01 -9.56
N LYS A 190 -11.94 4.92 -9.20
CA LYS A 190 -10.59 4.99 -9.77
C LYS A 190 -9.76 3.76 -9.40
N ASP A 191 -9.86 3.31 -8.15
CA ASP A 191 -9.18 2.09 -7.71
C ASP A 191 -9.76 0.85 -8.41
N VAL A 192 -11.07 0.77 -8.63
CA VAL A 192 -11.68 -0.32 -9.42
C VAL A 192 -11.23 -0.28 -10.88
N GLU A 193 -11.17 0.90 -11.51
CA GLU A 193 -10.67 1.05 -12.89
C GLU A 193 -9.20 0.60 -13.01
N ALA A 194 -8.36 0.98 -12.04
CA ALA A 194 -6.97 0.58 -12.04
C ALA A 194 -6.81 -0.94 -11.99
N ASN A 195 -7.72 -1.65 -11.33
CA ASN A 195 -7.70 -3.10 -11.14
C ASN A 195 -8.73 -3.85 -12.00
N ALA A 196 -9.19 -3.24 -13.10
CA ALA A 196 -10.32 -3.74 -13.90
C ALA A 196 -10.09 -5.16 -14.46
N ASP A 197 -8.84 -5.53 -14.71
CA ASP A 197 -8.39 -6.83 -15.21
C ASP A 197 -8.49 -7.97 -14.17
N MET A 198 -8.52 -7.64 -12.88
CA MET A 198 -8.54 -8.62 -11.77
C MET A 198 -9.90 -8.71 -11.06
N VAL A 199 -10.88 -7.95 -11.53
CA VAL A 199 -12.18 -7.80 -10.86
C VAL A 199 -13.28 -8.44 -11.72
N ASP A 200 -13.57 -9.71 -11.43
CA ASP A 200 -14.61 -10.47 -12.15
C ASP A 200 -16.02 -9.87 -11.94
N LYS A 201 -16.30 -9.41 -10.71
CA LYS A 201 -17.62 -8.91 -10.27
C LYS A 201 -17.49 -7.51 -9.66
N PRO A 202 -17.30 -6.46 -10.49
CA PRO A 202 -17.13 -5.08 -10.02
C PRO A 202 -18.32 -4.58 -9.22
N ASN A 203 -19.55 -5.01 -9.55
CA ASN A 203 -20.76 -4.63 -8.80
C ASN A 203 -20.70 -5.06 -7.33
N ASN A 204 -20.33 -6.32 -7.06
CA ASN A 204 -20.24 -6.84 -5.69
C ASN A 204 -19.07 -6.17 -4.95
N LEU A 205 -17.93 -6.01 -5.62
CA LEU A 205 -16.77 -5.34 -5.03
C LEU A 205 -17.09 -3.90 -4.60
N ILE A 206 -17.72 -3.12 -5.48
CA ILE A 206 -18.09 -1.74 -5.18
C ILE A 206 -19.14 -1.71 -4.08
N ALA A 207 -20.16 -2.58 -4.11
CA ALA A 207 -21.20 -2.64 -3.10
C ALA A 207 -20.65 -2.99 -1.71
N ASP A 208 -19.76 -3.98 -1.62
CA ASP A 208 -19.15 -4.41 -0.36
C ASP A 208 -18.19 -3.35 0.20
N ALA A 209 -17.33 -2.78 -0.65
CA ALA A 209 -16.40 -1.74 -0.24
C ALA A 209 -17.15 -0.48 0.22
N SER A 210 -18.15 -0.03 -0.54
CA SER A 210 -18.96 1.15 -0.16
C SER A 210 -19.78 0.93 1.10
N ARG A 211 -20.36 -0.26 1.29
CA ARG A 211 -21.03 -0.64 2.54
C ARG A 211 -20.06 -0.56 3.71
N LYS A 212 -18.86 -1.14 3.57
CA LYS A 212 -17.85 -1.16 4.63
C LYS A 212 -17.36 0.24 5.02
N ILE A 213 -17.12 1.10 4.03
CA ILE A 213 -16.74 2.49 4.26
C ILE A 213 -17.85 3.23 5.02
N PHE A 214 -19.12 3.01 4.62
CA PHE A 214 -20.27 3.63 5.27
C PHE A 214 -20.47 3.15 6.71
N GLU A 215 -20.41 1.84 6.97
CA GLU A 215 -20.55 1.25 8.32
C GLU A 215 -19.48 1.75 9.29
N SER A 216 -18.30 2.12 8.78
CA SER A 216 -17.21 2.66 9.58
C SER A 216 -17.45 4.12 10.02
N GLY A 217 -18.50 4.76 9.52
CA GLY A 217 -18.90 6.12 9.83
C GLY A 217 -18.40 7.15 8.81
N HIS A 218 -19.11 8.28 8.73
CA HIS A 218 -18.74 9.39 7.85
C HIS A 218 -17.53 10.17 8.38
N GLY A 219 -16.85 10.90 7.49
CA GLY A 219 -15.73 11.78 7.82
C GLY A 219 -14.37 11.08 7.77
N ASP A 220 -13.49 11.41 8.71
CA ASP A 220 -12.10 10.95 8.71
C ASP A 220 -11.96 9.43 8.86
N VAL A 221 -12.91 8.77 9.55
CA VAL A 221 -12.88 7.31 9.74
C VAL A 221 -13.20 6.60 8.42
N GLY A 222 -14.30 6.98 7.76
CA GLY A 222 -14.65 6.44 6.44
C GLY A 222 -13.55 6.71 5.40
N ARG A 223 -12.91 7.89 5.43
CA ARG A 223 -11.76 8.19 4.56
C ARG A 223 -10.60 7.21 4.79
N LYS A 224 -10.20 6.99 6.04
CA LYS A 224 -9.12 6.03 6.38
C LYS A 224 -9.45 4.61 5.97
N VAL A 225 -10.71 4.19 6.09
CA VAL A 225 -11.16 2.86 5.64
C VAL A 225 -11.12 2.75 4.11
N ALA A 226 -11.53 3.80 3.39
CA ALA A 226 -11.40 3.84 1.94
C ALA A 226 -9.93 3.78 1.49
N GLU A 227 -9.05 4.54 2.13
CA GLU A 227 -7.60 4.50 1.90
C GLU A 227 -7.02 3.11 2.18
N GLN A 228 -7.44 2.47 3.27
CA GLN A 228 -7.05 1.10 3.60
C GLN A 228 -7.49 0.11 2.51
N ILE A 229 -8.73 0.19 2.03
CA ILE A 229 -9.23 -0.67 0.96
C ILE A 229 -8.44 -0.47 -0.33
N GLY A 230 -8.19 0.79 -0.73
CA GLY A 230 -7.38 1.12 -1.91
C GLY A 230 -5.94 0.62 -1.79
N PHE A 231 -5.33 0.73 -0.61
CA PHE A 231 -3.99 0.17 -0.36
C PHE A 231 -3.97 -1.35 -0.50
N LEU A 232 -4.97 -2.04 0.07
CA LEU A 232 -5.08 -3.50 -0.06
C LEU A 232 -5.27 -3.92 -1.52
N MET A 233 -6.08 -3.20 -2.31
CA MET A 233 -6.20 -3.45 -3.75
C MET A 233 -4.85 -3.38 -4.46
N ARG A 234 -4.10 -2.28 -4.24
CA ARG A 234 -2.76 -2.11 -4.83
C ARG A 234 -1.81 -3.21 -4.41
N ARG A 235 -1.83 -3.62 -3.14
CA ARG A 235 -0.95 -4.69 -2.64
C ARG A 235 -1.32 -6.07 -3.22
N ILE A 236 -2.60 -6.39 -3.34
CA ILE A 236 -3.06 -7.65 -3.96
C ILE A 236 -2.66 -7.67 -5.44
N ARG A 237 -2.82 -6.55 -6.15
CA ARG A 237 -2.35 -6.41 -7.52
C ARG A 237 -0.85 -6.66 -7.63
N TRP A 238 -0.05 -6.00 -6.78
CA TRP A 238 1.40 -6.21 -6.75
C TRP A 238 1.74 -7.68 -6.52
N VAL A 239 1.06 -8.36 -5.60
CA VAL A 239 1.26 -9.80 -5.35
C VAL A 239 0.96 -10.61 -6.62
N ASN A 240 -0.16 -10.37 -7.29
CA ASN A 240 -0.52 -11.06 -8.53
C ASN A 240 0.48 -10.82 -9.67
N SER A 241 1.12 -9.65 -9.71
CA SER A 241 2.07 -9.30 -10.78
C SER A 241 3.50 -9.76 -10.52
N ASN A 242 3.93 -9.84 -9.25
CA ASN A 242 5.34 -10.06 -8.89
C ASN A 242 5.61 -11.45 -8.31
N ILE A 243 4.58 -12.18 -7.91
CA ILE A 243 4.74 -13.48 -7.23
C ILE A 243 4.08 -14.56 -8.07
N SER A 244 4.81 -15.65 -8.28
CA SER A 244 4.34 -16.82 -9.03
C SER A 244 3.41 -17.65 -8.15
N LEU A 245 2.17 -17.20 -7.98
CA LEU A 245 1.13 -17.95 -7.29
C LEU A 245 0.59 -19.08 -8.19
N ALA A 246 0.23 -20.22 -7.59
CA ALA A 246 -0.43 -21.31 -8.31
C ALA A 246 -1.71 -20.85 -9.07
N PHE A 247 -2.44 -19.91 -8.48
CA PHE A 247 -3.57 -19.22 -9.11
C PHE A 247 -3.56 -17.74 -8.70
N PRO A 248 -3.90 -16.80 -9.59
CA PRO A 248 -4.02 -15.39 -9.23
C PRO A 248 -5.07 -15.17 -8.12
N LEU A 249 -4.82 -14.19 -7.25
CA LEU A 249 -5.80 -13.79 -6.26
C LEU A 249 -6.95 -13.01 -6.92
N HIS A 250 -8.14 -13.60 -6.96
CA HIS A 250 -9.39 -12.88 -7.14
C HIS A 250 -9.54 -11.73 -6.11
N MET A 251 -9.60 -10.50 -6.63
CA MET A 251 -9.61 -9.27 -5.84
C MET A 251 -10.80 -9.21 -4.86
N GLY A 252 -12.01 -9.54 -5.34
CA GLY A 252 -13.23 -9.49 -4.51
C GLY A 252 -13.19 -10.43 -3.31
N HIS A 253 -12.78 -11.69 -3.52
CA HIS A 253 -12.68 -12.67 -2.44
C HIS A 253 -11.55 -12.37 -1.46
N ALA A 254 -10.41 -11.89 -1.95
CA ALA A 254 -9.29 -11.51 -1.09
C ALA A 254 -9.66 -10.31 -0.21
N LEU A 255 -10.28 -9.27 -0.79
CA LEU A 255 -10.71 -8.09 -0.05
C LEU A 255 -11.82 -8.39 0.95
N SER A 256 -12.80 -9.24 0.61
CA SER A 256 -13.89 -9.57 1.54
C SER A 256 -13.36 -10.13 2.86
N VAL A 257 -12.26 -10.89 2.81
CA VAL A 257 -11.58 -11.45 3.99
C VAL A 257 -10.70 -10.41 4.67
N LEU A 258 -9.87 -9.69 3.90
CA LEU A 258 -8.85 -8.79 4.45
C LEU A 258 -9.42 -7.49 5.01
N GLN A 259 -10.55 -6.99 4.48
CA GLN A 259 -11.18 -5.74 4.93
C GLN A 259 -11.83 -5.84 6.31
N GLU A 260 -12.09 -7.05 6.80
CA GLU A 260 -12.61 -7.28 8.15
C GLU A 260 -11.50 -7.24 9.22
N MET A 261 -10.24 -7.27 8.79
CA MET A 261 -9.09 -7.26 9.67
C MET A 261 -8.56 -5.85 9.91
N GLU A 262 -7.80 -5.70 10.99
CA GLU A 262 -6.99 -4.50 11.19
C GLU A 262 -5.94 -4.43 10.07
N HIS A 263 -5.68 -3.23 9.54
CA HIS A 263 -4.77 -3.03 8.40
C HIS A 263 -3.43 -3.77 8.53
N ARG A 264 -2.81 -3.67 9.72
CA ARG A 264 -1.54 -4.34 10.02
C ARG A 264 -1.62 -5.85 9.90
N ASP A 265 -2.71 -6.45 10.36
CA ASP A 265 -2.90 -7.90 10.29
C ASP A 265 -3.13 -8.35 8.85
N ALA A 266 -3.94 -7.61 8.08
CA ALA A 266 -4.20 -7.91 6.67
C ALA A 266 -2.89 -7.94 5.86
N LEU A 267 -1.99 -6.99 6.11
CA LEU A 267 -0.66 -6.98 5.50
C LEU A 267 0.24 -8.11 5.99
N GLN A 268 0.11 -8.52 7.24
CA GLN A 268 0.82 -9.69 7.76
C GLN A 268 0.35 -10.99 7.08
N VAL A 269 -0.96 -11.14 6.83
CA VAL A 269 -1.51 -12.28 6.07
C VAL A 269 -0.94 -12.28 4.65
N LEU A 270 -0.97 -11.13 3.96
CA LEU A 270 -0.40 -11.02 2.62
C LEU A 270 1.11 -11.29 2.61
N LYS A 271 1.86 -10.83 3.63
CA LYS A 271 3.30 -11.12 3.76
C LYS A 271 3.56 -12.63 3.86
N LYS A 272 2.83 -13.33 4.74
CA LYS A 272 2.96 -14.79 4.87
C LYS A 272 2.61 -15.53 3.59
N LEU A 273 1.61 -15.05 2.85
CA LEU A 273 1.27 -15.60 1.53
C LEU A 273 2.44 -15.46 0.55
N VAL A 274 3.15 -14.32 0.56
CA VAL A 274 4.36 -14.12 -0.27
C VAL A 274 5.45 -15.12 0.12
N GLU A 275 5.77 -15.20 1.41
CA GLU A 275 6.82 -16.07 1.96
C GLU A 275 6.56 -17.56 1.67
N GLN A 276 5.30 -17.98 1.62
CA GLN A 276 4.89 -19.38 1.42
C GLN A 276 4.31 -19.64 0.02
N SER A 277 4.49 -18.72 -0.92
CA SER A 277 3.79 -18.74 -2.21
C SER A 277 4.03 -20.02 -3.03
N GLU A 278 5.23 -20.61 -2.94
CA GLU A 278 5.61 -21.84 -3.65
C GLU A 278 4.95 -23.10 -3.08
N GLU A 279 4.66 -23.12 -1.77
CA GLU A 279 4.07 -24.27 -1.09
C GLU A 279 2.53 -24.29 -1.16
N ILE A 280 1.92 -23.14 -1.48
CA ILE A 280 0.47 -22.95 -1.38
C ILE A 280 -0.24 -23.36 -2.68
N ALA A 281 -0.94 -24.49 -2.62
CA ALA A 281 -1.79 -24.96 -3.74
C ALA A 281 -3.00 -24.05 -4.02
N SER A 282 -3.58 -23.41 -3.00
CA SER A 282 -4.73 -22.51 -3.15
C SER A 282 -4.53 -21.21 -2.37
N PRO A 283 -4.09 -20.13 -3.05
CA PRO A 283 -3.85 -18.82 -2.43
C PRO A 283 -5.08 -18.25 -1.73
N GLN A 284 -6.28 -18.44 -2.31
CA GLN A 284 -7.55 -18.00 -1.71
C GLN A 284 -7.89 -18.78 -0.43
N GLY A 285 -7.67 -20.09 -0.43
CA GLY A 285 -7.87 -20.93 0.75
C GLY A 285 -6.89 -20.58 1.87
N PHE A 286 -5.65 -20.25 1.51
CA PHE A 286 -4.64 -19.77 2.45
C PHE A 286 -5.05 -18.46 3.12
N LEU A 287 -5.45 -17.44 2.36
CA LEU A 287 -5.87 -16.15 2.91
C LEU A 287 -6.99 -16.30 3.95
N ARG A 288 -8.03 -17.10 3.65
CA ARG A 288 -9.14 -17.35 4.58
C ARG A 288 -8.69 -18.04 5.87
N ARG A 289 -7.82 -19.04 5.74
CA ARG A 289 -7.30 -19.81 6.88
C ARG A 289 -6.42 -18.92 7.77
N GLU A 290 -5.50 -18.18 7.17
CA GLU A 290 -4.54 -17.38 7.91
C GLU A 290 -5.18 -16.13 8.53
N ALA A 291 -6.13 -15.50 7.85
CA ALA A 291 -6.95 -14.45 8.44
C ALA A 291 -7.69 -14.94 9.69
N ARG A 292 -8.29 -16.14 9.63
CA ARG A 292 -8.96 -16.78 10.77
C ARG A 292 -7.97 -17.06 11.92
N ASN A 293 -6.80 -17.62 11.62
CA ASN A 293 -5.77 -17.91 12.61
C ASN A 293 -5.36 -16.66 13.40
N ILE A 294 -5.12 -15.53 12.70
CA ILE A 294 -4.74 -14.26 13.34
C ILE A 294 -5.88 -13.72 14.21
N GLN A 295 -7.14 -13.79 13.73
CA GLN A 295 -8.29 -13.36 14.51
C GLN A 295 -8.52 -14.22 15.77
N GLU A 296 -8.37 -15.54 15.66
CA GLU A 296 -8.47 -16.47 16.80
C GLU A 296 -7.37 -16.24 17.82
N ALA A 297 -6.12 -16.01 17.38
CA ALA A 297 -5.01 -15.65 18.26
C ALA A 297 -5.29 -14.35 19.04
N LYS A 298 -5.90 -13.34 18.39
CA LYS A 298 -6.32 -12.09 19.06
C LYS A 298 -7.47 -12.31 20.06
N LYS A 299 -8.42 -13.20 19.77
CA LYS A 299 -9.50 -13.56 20.71
C LYS A 299 -8.94 -14.27 21.95
N GLY A 300 -8.10 -15.28 21.76
CA GLY A 300 -7.46 -16.01 22.87
C GLY A 300 -6.61 -15.12 23.77
N TRP A 301 -5.91 -14.13 23.20
CA TRP A 301 -5.16 -13.15 23.99
C TRP A 301 -6.08 -12.29 24.88
N LYS A 302 -7.24 -11.87 24.37
CA LYS A 302 -8.20 -11.05 25.15
C LYS A 302 -8.80 -11.84 26.30
N ASP A 303 -9.07 -13.14 26.12
CA ASP A 303 -9.64 -13.98 27.16
C ASP A 303 -8.60 -14.32 28.23
N ASN A 304 -7.37 -14.65 27.83
CA ASN A 304 -6.29 -14.95 28.77
C ASN A 304 -5.79 -13.71 29.54
N SER A 305 -5.76 -12.54 28.89
CA SER A 305 -5.40 -11.28 29.57
C SER A 305 -6.43 -10.86 30.61
N LYS A 306 -7.73 -11.03 30.33
CA LYS A 306 -8.78 -10.81 31.34
C LYS A 306 -8.65 -11.76 32.53
N ALA A 307 -8.43 -13.05 32.29
CA ALA A 307 -8.28 -14.04 33.36
C ALA A 307 -7.06 -13.74 34.26
N ASN A 308 -5.93 -13.38 33.66
CA ASN A 308 -4.70 -13.09 34.41
C ASN A 308 -4.79 -11.77 35.19
N TRP A 309 -5.50 -10.76 34.66
CA TRP A 309 -5.60 -9.45 35.34
C TRP A 309 -6.62 -9.43 36.48
N SER A 310 -7.68 -10.25 36.43
CA SER A 310 -8.62 -10.39 37.54
C SER A 310 -8.09 -11.20 38.73
N GLY A 311 -6.99 -11.95 38.57
CA GLY A 311 -6.49 -12.90 39.57
C GLY A 311 -5.57 -12.33 40.66
N THR A 312 -5.04 -11.11 40.50
CA THR A 312 -3.95 -10.60 41.39
C THR A 312 -4.27 -9.33 42.16
N TYR A 313 -5.40 -8.66 41.91
CA TYR A 313 -5.97 -7.69 42.86
C TYR A 313 -7.00 -8.36 43.77
N GLY A 314 -6.61 -9.50 44.36
CA GLY A 314 -7.21 -9.95 45.60
C GLY A 314 -7.06 -8.81 46.61
N LYS A 315 -8.20 -8.27 47.04
CA LYS A 315 -8.35 -7.36 48.19
C LYS A 315 -7.32 -7.73 49.26
N GLN A 316 -6.22 -6.96 49.33
CA GLN A 316 -5.56 -6.80 50.61
C GLN A 316 -6.56 -6.04 51.47
N ASP A 317 -7.28 -6.78 52.31
CA ASP A 317 -8.10 -6.22 53.37
C ASP A 317 -7.25 -5.21 54.12
N LYS A 318 -7.59 -3.93 53.96
CA LYS A 318 -7.07 -2.84 54.75
C LYS A 318 -7.71 -2.91 56.15
N SER A 319 -7.41 -3.93 56.93
CA SER A 319 -7.56 -3.83 58.38
C SER A 319 -6.31 -3.14 58.94
N TRP A 320 -6.27 -1.81 58.81
CA TRP A 320 -5.40 -1.00 59.64
C TRP A 320 -5.92 -1.08 61.08
N GLY A 321 -5.01 -1.42 61.99
CA GLY A 321 -5.32 -1.85 63.34
C GLY A 321 -6.05 -0.81 64.19
N GLU A 322 -7.00 -1.32 64.97
CA GLU A 322 -7.44 -0.69 66.19
C GLU A 322 -6.74 -1.40 67.36
N ASN A 323 -5.98 -0.62 68.12
CA ASN A 323 -5.32 -1.02 69.35
C ASN A 323 -6.34 -1.58 70.35
N GLY A 324 -6.23 -2.87 70.68
CA GLY A 324 -7.05 -3.50 71.73
C GLY A 324 -6.26 -4.56 72.46
N LYS A 325 -5.64 -4.17 73.58
CA LYS A 325 -4.98 -5.06 74.55
C LYS A 325 -5.99 -6.10 75.09
N SER A 326 -5.71 -7.38 74.95
CA SER A 326 -6.21 -8.45 75.85
C SER A 326 -5.37 -9.71 75.60
N SER A 327 -4.30 -9.96 76.38
CA SER A 327 -4.30 -10.77 77.60
C SER A 327 -4.98 -12.13 77.45
N ARG A 328 -4.16 -13.20 77.51
CA ARG A 328 -4.37 -14.56 78.05
C ARG A 328 -5.74 -15.21 77.77
N THR A 329 -5.80 -16.44 77.30
CA THR A 329 -5.40 -17.62 78.10
C THR A 329 -5.21 -18.84 77.21
N TRP A 330 -4.30 -19.71 77.66
CA TRP A 330 -4.17 -21.08 77.22
C TRP A 330 -5.44 -21.87 77.58
N GLN A 331 -6.00 -22.61 76.62
CA GLN A 331 -6.78 -23.79 76.93
C GLN A 331 -6.64 -24.82 75.81
N SER A 332 -5.76 -25.78 76.08
CA SER A 332 -5.78 -27.11 75.50
C SER A 332 -7.11 -27.77 75.86
N ASP A 333 -7.78 -28.38 74.90
CA ASP A 333 -8.53 -29.60 75.17
C ASP A 333 -8.63 -30.49 73.94
N GLN A 334 -8.21 -31.73 74.17
CA GLN A 334 -8.52 -32.90 73.37
C GLN A 334 -10.02 -33.18 73.49
N THR A 335 -10.63 -33.78 72.46
CA THR A 335 -11.37 -35.07 72.53
C THR A 335 -12.25 -35.29 71.29
N ALA A 336 -12.32 -36.57 70.90
CA ALA A 336 -13.41 -37.34 70.29
C ALA A 336 -14.51 -36.56 69.53
N GLY A 337 -14.85 -36.90 68.28
CA GLY A 337 -15.24 -38.23 67.83
C GLY A 337 -16.74 -38.20 67.43
N HIS A 338 -17.13 -39.12 66.54
CA HIS A 338 -18.51 -39.41 66.09
C HIS A 338 -19.20 -38.36 65.18
N ALA A 339 -20.04 -38.71 64.20
CA ALA A 339 -20.33 -39.92 63.44
C ALA A 339 -21.48 -39.57 62.48
N GLN A 340 -21.48 -40.19 61.28
CA GLN A 340 -22.66 -40.63 60.51
C GLN A 340 -23.65 -39.53 60.01
N ALA A 341 -24.29 -39.63 58.85
CA ALA A 341 -24.59 -40.78 58.01
C ALA A 341 -25.12 -40.34 56.62
N LYS A 342 -24.88 -41.22 55.64
CA LYS A 342 -25.83 -41.72 54.61
C LYS A 342 -26.35 -40.73 53.53
N SER A 343 -26.47 -41.09 52.25
CA SER A 343 -26.22 -42.35 51.53
C SER A 343 -26.61 -42.20 50.05
N LYS A 344 -25.84 -42.88 49.16
CA LYS A 344 -26.33 -43.71 48.01
C LYS A 344 -26.85 -42.86 46.82
N TRP A 345 -26.67 -43.17 45.52
CA TRP A 345 -26.67 -44.41 44.70
C TRP A 345 -25.83 -44.10 43.42
N GLU A 346 -24.70 -44.78 43.14
CA GLU A 346 -24.50 -45.95 42.25
C GLU A 346 -24.62 -45.73 40.71
N SER A 347 -23.48 -45.76 40.00
CA SER A 347 -23.20 -46.56 38.78
C SER A 347 -21.77 -46.25 38.26
N LYS A 348 -20.75 -47.05 38.59
CA LYS A 348 -20.12 -48.16 37.82
C LYS A 348 -19.49 -47.76 36.46
N GLY A 349 -18.15 -47.75 36.43
CA GLY A 349 -17.31 -47.78 35.22
C GLY A 349 -15.80 -47.82 35.50
N LYS A 350 -15.24 -49.03 35.58
CA LYS A 350 -13.83 -49.50 35.69
C LYS A 350 -12.75 -48.57 35.06
N ALA A 351 -11.68 -48.17 35.77
CA ALA A 351 -10.50 -48.91 36.29
C ALA A 351 -9.30 -48.97 35.32
N GLY A 352 -8.21 -48.30 35.72
CA GLY A 352 -6.83 -48.43 35.20
C GLY A 352 -5.89 -47.43 35.89
N LYS A 353 -5.35 -47.73 37.09
CA LYS A 353 -3.98 -48.28 37.34
C LYS A 353 -2.91 -47.17 37.27
N ALA A 354 -2.54 -46.50 38.36
CA ALA A 354 -1.70 -46.89 39.50
C ALA A 354 -0.28 -46.32 39.42
N GLY A 355 0.11 -45.62 40.50
CA GLY A 355 1.49 -45.34 40.90
C GLY A 355 1.78 -43.84 41.07
N LYS A 356 2.46 -43.36 42.11
CA LYS A 356 2.92 -43.92 43.38
C LYS A 356 3.34 -42.71 44.23
N ALA A 357 3.02 -42.76 45.52
CA ALA A 357 3.24 -41.69 46.49
C ALA A 357 4.71 -41.50 46.92
N GLY A 358 5.00 -40.30 47.45
CA GLY A 358 6.19 -39.95 48.26
C GLY A 358 6.33 -38.42 48.31
N ASN A 359 5.73 -37.69 49.26
CA ASN A 359 6.02 -37.55 50.70
C ASN A 359 7.12 -36.51 51.02
N ALA A 360 6.83 -35.68 52.03
CA ALA A 360 7.65 -34.69 52.74
C ALA A 360 8.11 -33.45 51.92
N GLY A 361 7.82 -32.19 52.28
CA GLY A 361 7.62 -31.61 53.60
C GLY A 361 8.96 -31.17 54.18
N SER A 362 9.38 -29.92 53.99
CA SER A 362 10.19 -29.18 54.96
C SER A 362 10.28 -27.70 54.61
N ALA A 363 9.68 -26.88 55.46
CA ALA A 363 10.00 -25.47 55.59
C ALA A 363 11.47 -25.34 56.05
N GLY A 364 12.22 -24.47 55.37
CA GLY A 364 13.64 -24.23 55.65
C GLY A 364 14.00 -22.78 55.31
N LYS A 365 13.79 -21.91 56.30
CA LYS A 365 14.26 -20.53 56.36
C LYS A 365 15.74 -20.56 56.79
N ALA A 366 16.69 -20.33 55.87
CA ALA A 366 18.06 -19.94 56.20
C ALA A 366 18.79 -19.45 54.92
N GLY A 367 19.64 -18.44 55.10
CA GLY A 367 20.19 -17.61 54.02
C GLY A 367 21.13 -18.30 53.03
N SER A 368 21.20 -17.70 51.84
CA SER A 368 22.25 -17.90 50.83
C SER A 368 22.78 -16.50 50.51
N ALA A 369 23.88 -16.09 51.13
CA ALA A 369 25.26 -16.32 50.67
C ALA A 369 25.47 -15.75 49.26
N GLY A 370 26.29 -14.69 49.21
CA GLY A 370 26.49 -13.81 48.06
C GLY A 370 26.78 -14.54 46.77
N LYS A 371 25.91 -14.31 45.78
CA LYS A 371 26.17 -14.63 44.38
C LYS A 371 27.20 -13.61 43.90
N ALA A 372 28.45 -14.08 43.76
CA ALA A 372 29.57 -13.33 43.22
C ALA A 372 29.14 -12.49 42.01
N GLY A 373 29.32 -11.18 42.12
CA GLY A 373 29.05 -10.23 41.07
C GLY A 373 29.84 -10.62 39.83
N LYS A 374 29.13 -10.88 38.73
CA LYS A 374 29.75 -10.90 37.41
C LYS A 374 30.45 -9.56 37.23
N PRO A 375 31.74 -9.53 36.83
CA PRO A 375 32.44 -8.29 36.57
C PRO A 375 31.66 -7.53 35.50
N SER A 376 31.06 -6.42 35.92
CA SER A 376 30.51 -5.41 35.04
C SER A 376 31.69 -4.82 34.27
N MET A 377 32.06 -5.48 33.17
CA MET A 377 32.98 -4.94 32.16
C MET A 377 32.36 -3.66 31.63
N GLY A 378 32.71 -2.56 32.29
CA GLY A 378 32.36 -1.21 31.92
C GLY A 378 33.07 -0.83 30.64
N ASN A 379 32.54 -1.25 29.50
CA ASN A 379 32.64 -0.42 28.32
C ASN A 379 31.55 0.64 28.46
N GLY A 380 31.97 1.87 28.74
CA GLY A 380 31.13 3.07 28.75
C GLY A 380 30.62 3.40 27.35
N ALA A 381 29.97 2.43 26.71
CA ALA A 381 29.24 2.61 25.48
C ALA A 381 28.11 3.59 25.79
N VAL A 382 28.29 4.83 25.33
CA VAL A 382 27.26 5.86 25.36
C VAL A 382 26.01 5.22 24.77
N ARG A 383 24.95 5.10 25.57
CA ARG A 383 23.68 4.52 25.10
C ARG A 383 23.14 5.41 23.99
N LEU A 384 23.26 4.93 22.75
CA LEU A 384 22.66 5.57 21.59
C LEU A 384 21.15 5.66 21.82
N THR A 385 20.57 6.83 21.55
CA THR A 385 19.13 7.05 21.49
C THR A 385 18.50 6.15 20.41
N ALA A 386 17.19 5.90 20.50
CA ALA A 386 16.50 5.02 19.56
C ALA A 386 16.65 5.49 18.09
N SER A 387 16.69 6.80 17.86
CA SER A 387 16.94 7.42 16.56
C SER A 387 18.38 7.18 16.08
N GLU A 388 19.38 7.42 16.93
CA GLU A 388 20.79 7.15 16.60
C GLU A 388 21.01 5.65 16.30
N GLN A 389 20.35 4.74 17.02
CA GLN A 389 20.41 3.29 16.74
C GLN A 389 19.82 2.94 15.37
N LYS A 390 18.76 3.63 14.95
CA LYS A 390 18.17 3.43 13.62
C LYS A 390 19.15 3.87 12.53
N VAL A 391 19.75 5.05 12.67
CA VAL A 391 20.72 5.61 11.73
C VAL A 391 22.00 4.78 11.68
N ALA A 392 22.50 4.31 12.84
CA ALA A 392 23.64 3.42 12.92
C ALA A 392 23.37 2.07 12.23
N ARG A 393 22.17 1.50 12.37
CA ARG A 393 21.75 0.29 11.64
C ARG A 393 21.74 0.52 10.13
N THR A 394 21.22 1.67 9.67
CA THR A 394 21.24 2.02 8.24
C THR A 394 22.66 2.16 7.70
N VAL A 395 23.58 2.80 8.44
CA VAL A 395 25.01 2.87 8.05
C VAL A 395 25.62 1.47 7.97
N GLY A 396 25.33 0.60 8.95
CA GLY A 396 25.76 -0.80 8.92
C GLY A 396 25.23 -1.56 7.70
N PHE A 397 23.97 -1.34 7.33
CA PHE A 397 23.36 -1.91 6.13
C PHE A 397 24.05 -1.40 4.85
N LEU A 398 24.32 -0.10 4.73
CA LEU A 398 24.98 0.47 3.55
C LEU A 398 26.39 -0.09 3.35
N ASN A 399 27.16 -0.24 4.43
CA ASN A 399 28.50 -0.83 4.37
C ASN A 399 28.48 -2.31 3.91
N LYS A 400 27.36 -3.01 4.10
CA LYS A 400 27.21 -4.42 3.68
C LYS A 400 26.64 -4.55 2.26
N HIS A 401 25.61 -3.77 1.92
CA HIS A 401 24.78 -4.03 0.74
C HIS A 401 24.86 -2.95 -0.35
N ALA A 402 25.34 -1.74 -0.06
CA ALA A 402 25.29 -0.65 -1.05
C ALA A 402 26.47 -0.65 -2.03
N GLY A 403 27.43 -1.58 -1.91
CA GLY A 403 28.60 -1.61 -2.78
C GLY A 403 29.51 -0.39 -2.64
N LEU A 404 29.61 0.16 -1.42
CA LEU A 404 30.47 1.31 -1.15
C LEU A 404 31.94 0.94 -1.36
N LEU A 405 32.68 1.83 -2.05
CA LEU A 405 34.12 1.65 -2.26
C LEU A 405 34.92 1.64 -0.95
N GLN A 406 34.43 2.35 0.07
CA GLN A 406 35.04 2.40 1.39
C GLN A 406 33.96 2.37 2.49
N ASN A 407 34.09 1.42 3.41
CA ASN A 407 33.22 1.37 4.58
C ASN A 407 33.56 2.49 5.56
N PHE A 408 32.54 3.06 6.23
CA PHE A 408 32.72 4.10 7.23
C PHE A 408 31.94 3.80 8.52
N SER A 409 32.47 4.26 9.66
CA SER A 409 31.82 4.06 10.96
C SER A 409 30.80 5.16 11.24
N TYR A 410 29.68 4.80 11.89
CA TYR A 410 28.68 5.76 12.36
C TYR A 410 29.30 6.83 13.27
N GLU A 411 30.25 6.46 14.14
CA GLU A 411 30.92 7.39 15.05
C GLU A 411 31.67 8.51 14.30
N GLN A 412 32.20 8.20 13.11
CA GLN A 412 32.91 9.18 12.28
C GLN A 412 31.95 10.15 11.57
N ALA A 413 30.74 9.67 11.24
CA ALA A 413 29.69 10.46 10.58
C ALA A 413 28.85 11.26 11.59
N LYS A 414 28.75 10.79 12.84
CA LYS A 414 27.89 11.34 13.90
C LYS A 414 27.97 12.87 14.05
N PRO A 415 29.15 13.50 14.14
CA PRO A 415 29.22 14.96 14.33
C PRO A 415 28.60 15.79 13.21
N GLN A 416 28.45 15.23 11.99
CA GLN A 416 27.77 15.92 10.89
C GLN A 416 26.29 15.53 10.78
N LEU A 417 25.95 14.29 11.11
CA LEU A 417 24.56 13.84 11.18
C LEU A 417 23.78 14.59 12.26
N ASP A 418 24.40 14.87 13.41
CA ASP A 418 23.81 15.65 14.51
C ASP A 418 23.47 17.11 14.14
N LEU A 419 23.93 17.61 12.98
CA LEU A 419 23.58 18.95 12.46
C LEU A 419 22.19 18.99 11.80
N VAL A 420 21.62 17.84 11.48
CA VAL A 420 20.34 17.68 10.78
C VAL A 420 19.39 16.81 11.60
N ASP A 421 18.09 16.96 11.37
CA ASP A 421 17.06 16.15 12.02
C ASP A 421 17.06 14.70 11.51
N GLU A 422 16.56 13.76 12.31
CA GLU A 422 16.57 12.32 12.03
C GLU A 422 15.98 11.97 10.65
N LYS A 423 14.87 12.61 10.25
CA LYS A 423 14.22 12.36 8.96
C LYS A 423 15.16 12.75 7.81
N THR A 424 15.84 13.89 7.93
CA THR A 424 16.86 14.32 6.97
C THR A 424 18.10 13.42 7.00
N GLN A 425 18.53 12.93 8.17
CA GLN A 425 19.64 11.96 8.26
C GLN A 425 19.37 10.70 7.42
N LEU A 426 18.17 10.11 7.57
CA LEU A 426 17.78 8.93 6.81
C LEU A 426 17.68 9.21 5.31
N LYS A 427 17.12 10.36 4.91
CA LYS A 427 17.05 10.79 3.50
C LYS A 427 18.43 10.98 2.87
N VAL A 428 19.40 11.49 3.63
CA VAL A 428 20.80 11.61 3.17
C VAL A 428 21.43 10.23 2.96
N LEU A 429 21.22 9.30 3.89
CA LEU A 429 21.74 7.92 3.77
C LEU A 429 21.08 7.13 2.63
N GLU A 430 19.78 7.33 2.40
CA GLU A 430 19.06 6.73 1.28
C GLU A 430 19.56 7.25 -0.07
N ARG A 431 19.82 8.55 -0.16
CA ARG A 431 20.45 9.12 -1.36
C ARG A 431 21.87 8.59 -1.57
N LEU A 432 22.62 8.37 -0.50
CA LEU A 432 23.93 7.72 -0.58
C LEU A 432 23.81 6.29 -1.13
N LYS A 433 22.75 5.54 -0.75
CA LYS A 433 22.48 4.20 -1.31
C LYS A 433 22.37 4.24 -2.83
N SER A 434 21.63 5.20 -3.38
CA SER A 434 21.41 5.33 -4.83
C SER A 434 22.65 5.83 -5.58
N GLU A 435 23.51 6.60 -4.93
CA GLU A 435 24.74 7.15 -5.54
C GLU A 435 25.99 6.30 -5.20
N ALA A 436 25.86 5.22 -4.43
CA ALA A 436 26.97 4.49 -3.79
C ALA A 436 28.08 4.06 -4.76
N ALA A 437 27.72 3.57 -5.95
CA ALA A 437 28.68 3.12 -6.97
C ALA A 437 29.56 4.26 -7.54
N ASN A 438 29.10 5.51 -7.45
CA ASN A 438 29.77 6.68 -8.03
C ASN A 438 30.54 7.51 -6.99
N VAL A 439 30.44 7.17 -5.70
CA VAL A 439 31.00 7.97 -4.61
C VAL A 439 32.30 7.34 -4.12
N ALA A 440 33.42 7.99 -4.45
CA ALA A 440 34.76 7.54 -4.06
C ALA A 440 35.02 7.60 -2.53
N ASP A 441 34.52 8.63 -1.85
CA ASP A 441 34.60 8.79 -0.40
C ASP A 441 33.19 9.02 0.18
N PRO A 442 32.51 7.96 0.66
CA PRO A 442 31.15 8.07 1.18
C PRO A 442 31.07 8.89 2.46
N LEU A 443 32.10 8.85 3.32
CA LEU A 443 32.13 9.67 4.53
C LEU A 443 32.24 11.16 4.16
N GLY A 444 33.13 11.51 3.24
CA GLY A 444 33.26 12.87 2.69
C GLY A 444 31.95 13.37 2.07
N TRP A 445 31.27 12.51 1.31
CA TRP A 445 29.98 12.82 0.71
C TRP A 445 28.91 13.11 1.77
N VAL A 446 28.75 12.26 2.79
CA VAL A 446 27.79 12.47 3.89
C VAL A 446 28.05 13.79 4.62
N LYS A 447 29.32 14.09 4.94
CA LYS A 447 29.70 15.35 5.59
C LYS A 447 29.30 16.57 4.76
N SER A 448 29.54 16.54 3.44
CA SER A 448 29.19 17.62 2.52
C SER A 448 27.67 17.82 2.41
N THR A 449 26.94 16.71 2.26
CA THR A 449 25.48 16.71 2.10
C THR A 449 24.77 17.18 3.37
N CYS A 450 25.14 16.68 4.56
CA CYS A 450 24.58 17.15 5.83
C CYS A 450 24.80 18.66 6.05
N ARG A 451 25.98 19.20 5.70
CA ARG A 451 26.24 20.65 5.79
C ARG A 451 25.34 21.46 4.86
N LYS A 452 25.06 20.97 3.65
CA LYS A 452 24.13 21.63 2.71
C LYS A 452 22.71 21.67 3.28
N PHE A 453 22.21 20.55 3.79
CA PHE A 453 20.88 20.48 4.42
C PHE A 453 20.79 21.37 5.68
N ALA A 454 21.81 21.35 6.53
CA ALA A 454 21.85 22.23 7.71
C ALA A 454 21.79 23.71 7.34
N LYS A 455 22.51 24.14 6.27
CA LYS A 455 22.44 25.51 5.77
C LYS A 455 21.04 25.86 5.22
N GLN A 456 20.44 24.97 4.45
CA GLN A 456 19.07 25.15 3.93
C GLN A 456 18.05 25.29 5.07
N HIS A 457 18.14 24.43 6.09
CA HIS A 457 17.26 24.49 7.25
C HIS A 457 17.44 25.79 8.06
N GLN A 458 18.68 26.27 8.20
CA GLN A 458 18.95 27.57 8.82
C GLN A 458 18.39 28.74 8.00
N GLU A 459 18.50 28.73 6.68
CA GLU A 459 17.91 29.76 5.81
C GLU A 459 16.37 29.74 5.89
N PHE A 460 15.77 28.56 5.92
CA PHE A 460 14.34 28.39 6.09
C PHE A 460 13.86 28.93 7.45
N ALA A 461 14.58 28.62 8.53
CA ALA A 461 14.29 29.16 9.86
C ALA A 461 14.45 30.69 9.93
N LYS A 462 15.44 31.27 9.23
CA LYS A 462 15.61 32.73 9.10
C LYS A 462 14.46 33.37 8.34
N ARG A 463 13.98 32.77 7.24
CA ARG A 463 12.82 33.26 6.49
C ARG A 463 11.55 33.25 7.34
N LYS A 464 11.31 32.16 8.08
CA LYS A 464 10.14 32.04 8.98
C LYS A 464 10.19 33.06 10.13
N ARG A 465 11.37 33.38 10.65
CA ARG A 465 11.55 34.41 11.69
C ARG A 465 11.55 35.86 11.15
N GLY A 466 11.99 36.07 9.91
CA GLY A 466 12.10 37.39 9.28
C GLY A 466 10.79 37.91 8.68
N GLY A 467 9.87 37.03 8.27
CA GLY A 467 8.65 37.41 7.55
C GLY A 467 7.57 38.14 8.36
N HIS A 468 7.66 38.22 9.70
CA HIS A 468 6.56 38.74 10.52
C HIS A 468 6.83 40.08 11.24
N LYS A 469 8.00 40.71 11.07
CA LYS A 469 8.33 41.96 11.81
C LYS A 469 8.23 43.26 11.01
N GLY A 470 7.75 43.24 9.76
CA GLY A 470 7.71 44.44 8.90
C GLY A 470 6.42 45.28 8.92
N ALA A 471 5.29 44.77 9.40
CA ALA A 471 3.98 45.42 9.19
C ALA A 471 3.31 45.99 10.46
N LYS A 472 4.07 46.33 11.49
CA LYS A 472 3.55 47.16 12.59
C LYS A 472 3.94 48.62 12.33
N GLY A 473 3.24 49.19 11.35
CA GLY A 473 3.27 50.62 11.10
C GLY A 473 2.95 51.39 12.38
N THR A 474 3.92 52.16 12.84
CA THR A 474 3.74 53.26 13.78
C THR A 474 2.96 54.38 13.07
N GLY A 475 1.67 54.13 12.82
CA GLY A 475 0.71 55.16 12.46
C GLY A 475 0.28 55.94 13.70
N LYS A 476 1.18 56.76 14.24
CA LYS A 476 0.83 57.79 15.22
C LYS A 476 0.30 59.00 14.45
N GLY A 477 -0.92 58.87 13.92
CA GLY A 477 -1.66 59.95 13.27
C GLY A 477 -2.85 60.33 14.13
N ALA A 478 -2.72 61.40 14.90
CA ALA A 478 -3.83 62.08 15.54
C ALA A 478 -4.70 62.72 14.45
N GLY A 479 -5.99 62.37 14.41
CA GLY A 479 -6.93 62.92 13.44
C GLY A 479 -8.36 62.63 13.86
N ALA A 480 -8.95 63.55 14.62
CA ALA A 480 -10.37 63.54 14.93
C ALA A 480 -11.17 63.75 13.64
N GLY A 481 -11.90 62.72 13.21
CA GLY A 481 -12.82 62.80 12.09
C GLY A 481 -14.00 61.86 12.31
N LYS A 482 -15.11 62.41 12.82
CA LYS A 482 -16.41 61.74 12.81
C LYS A 482 -16.85 61.64 11.35
N GLY A 483 -16.78 60.43 10.77
CA GLY A 483 -17.23 60.16 9.41
C GLY A 483 -17.74 58.73 9.30
N THR A 484 -19.06 58.62 9.24
CA THR A 484 -19.88 57.54 8.65
C THR A 484 -19.20 56.20 8.37
N ARG A 485 -19.62 55.18 9.15
CA ARG A 485 -19.49 53.75 8.83
C ARG A 485 -20.03 53.45 7.43
N PRO A 486 -19.23 52.93 6.48
CA PRO A 486 -19.74 52.07 5.43
C PRO A 486 -19.77 50.63 5.96
N SER A 487 -20.84 49.93 5.60
CA SER A 487 -21.11 48.55 5.91
C SER A 487 -19.97 47.62 5.47
N LYS A 488 -19.64 46.69 6.36
CA LYS A 488 -18.77 45.53 6.12
C LYS A 488 -19.29 44.76 4.90
N LYS A 489 -18.66 44.93 3.74
CA LYS A 489 -18.63 43.91 2.69
C LYS A 489 -17.47 42.98 3.06
N GLN A 490 -17.79 41.81 3.61
CA GLN A 490 -16.83 40.72 3.79
C GLN A 490 -16.22 40.42 2.42
N LYS A 491 -14.99 40.89 2.21
CA LYS A 491 -14.15 40.43 1.11
C LYS A 491 -13.38 39.25 1.68
N THR A 492 -13.85 38.06 1.34
CA THR A 492 -13.11 36.80 1.41
C THR A 492 -11.82 37.01 0.62
N GLY A 493 -10.74 37.29 1.35
CA GLY A 493 -9.39 37.47 0.84
C GLY A 493 -8.44 36.62 1.66
N GLN A 494 -8.83 35.38 1.89
CA GLN A 494 -8.07 34.37 2.63
C GLN A 494 -7.99 33.09 1.79
N GLU A 495 -7.77 33.22 0.48
CA GLU A 495 -7.59 32.11 -0.46
C GLU A 495 -6.49 32.45 -1.49
N SER A 496 -5.31 32.88 -1.04
CA SER A 496 -4.15 32.98 -1.95
C SER A 496 -2.80 32.59 -1.31
N TRP A 497 -2.81 32.01 -0.11
CA TRP A 497 -1.57 31.66 0.61
C TRP A 497 -1.51 30.19 1.05
N VAL A 498 -2.51 29.37 0.72
CA VAL A 498 -2.52 27.92 0.97
C VAL A 498 -2.21 27.12 -0.31
N GLU A 499 -2.45 27.69 -1.50
CA GLU A 499 -2.23 26.98 -2.77
C GLU A 499 -0.74 26.87 -3.17
N GLU A 500 0.11 27.84 -2.83
CA GLU A 500 1.55 27.80 -3.21
C GLU A 500 2.36 26.78 -2.37
N TRP A 501 1.87 26.41 -1.18
CA TRP A 501 2.46 25.36 -0.34
C TRP A 501 1.88 23.97 -0.65
N ALA A 502 0.65 23.86 -1.13
CA ALA A 502 0.08 22.59 -1.57
C ALA A 502 0.69 22.10 -2.90
N GLU A 503 1.07 23.00 -3.81
CA GLU A 503 1.69 22.61 -5.10
C GLU A 503 3.16 22.16 -4.97
N THR A 504 3.87 22.57 -3.92
CA THR A 504 5.25 22.11 -3.67
C THR A 504 5.33 20.88 -2.77
N GLU A 505 4.30 20.59 -1.98
CA GLU A 505 4.17 19.35 -1.21
C GLU A 505 3.58 18.22 -2.09
N ALA A 506 2.62 18.51 -2.98
CA ALA A 506 2.09 17.54 -3.96
C ALA A 506 3.15 17.07 -4.98
N ALA A 507 4.11 17.91 -5.37
CA ALA A 507 5.21 17.52 -6.27
C ALA A 507 6.32 16.69 -5.58
N ALA A 508 6.26 16.52 -4.26
CA ALA A 508 7.20 15.69 -3.48
C ALA A 508 6.54 14.45 -2.86
N GLU A 509 5.22 14.30 -2.99
CA GLU A 509 4.44 13.16 -2.48
C GLU A 509 4.12 12.10 -3.57
N ASP A 510 4.33 12.42 -4.87
CA ASP A 510 4.12 11.46 -5.98
C ASP A 510 5.33 10.56 -6.29
N GLU A 511 6.45 10.69 -5.55
CA GLU A 511 7.43 9.60 -5.41
C GLU A 511 7.14 8.85 -4.11
N GLU A 512 6.00 8.16 -4.07
CA GLU A 512 5.72 7.12 -3.07
C GLU A 512 6.77 6.01 -3.27
N PHE A 513 7.87 6.14 -2.52
CA PHE A 513 9.00 5.21 -2.53
C PHE A 513 8.52 3.85 -2.03
N GLU A 514 8.19 2.97 -2.98
CA GLU A 514 7.86 1.57 -2.75
C GLU A 514 9.12 0.89 -2.20
N PHE A 515 9.19 0.78 -0.87
CA PHE A 515 10.27 0.07 -0.19
C PHE A 515 10.19 -1.42 -0.56
N ASP A 516 11.06 -1.83 -1.48
CA ASP A 516 11.18 -3.22 -1.92
C ASP A 516 11.82 -4.08 -0.81
N TRP A 517 10.95 -4.75 -0.04
CA TRP A 517 11.33 -5.70 0.99
C TRP A 517 11.86 -7.03 0.42
N SER A 518 11.72 -7.31 -0.88
CA SER A 518 12.08 -8.62 -1.47
C SER A 518 13.59 -8.87 -1.55
N GLN A 519 14.40 -7.81 -1.45
CA GLN A 519 15.87 -7.89 -1.59
C GLN A 519 16.64 -8.23 -0.30
N ILE A 520 15.96 -8.44 0.84
CA ILE A 520 16.61 -8.66 2.15
C ILE A 520 16.74 -10.15 2.52
N GLU A 521 16.00 -11.08 1.90
CA GLU A 521 15.87 -12.44 2.43
C GLU A 521 16.50 -13.56 1.54
N ALA A 522 17.21 -13.23 0.46
CA ALA A 522 17.72 -14.24 -0.47
C ALA A 522 19.07 -14.91 -0.09
N GLU A 523 19.78 -14.48 0.97
CA GLU A 523 21.16 -14.98 1.22
C GLU A 523 21.50 -15.30 2.69
N ASP A 524 20.52 -15.68 3.53
CA ASP A 524 20.78 -16.18 4.90
C ASP A 524 20.49 -17.70 5.04
N GLY A 525 20.81 -18.45 3.99
CA GLY A 525 20.60 -19.91 3.88
C GLY A 525 21.87 -20.68 3.50
N GLY A 526 23.05 -20.24 3.97
CA GLY A 526 24.33 -20.81 3.58
C GLY A 526 25.40 -20.86 4.68
N GLU A 527 25.03 -21.26 5.90
CA GLU A 527 25.97 -21.55 7.00
C GLU A 527 25.79 -22.98 7.54
N GLU A 528 25.78 -24.00 6.66
CA GLU A 528 25.91 -25.42 7.07
C GLU A 528 26.71 -26.22 6.02
N ALA A 529 28.01 -25.95 5.86
CA ALA A 529 28.91 -26.83 5.09
C ALA A 529 30.43 -26.72 5.39
N GLU A 530 30.86 -26.21 6.55
CA GLU A 530 32.31 -26.17 6.90
C GLU A 530 32.67 -26.85 8.24
N GLU A 531 31.90 -27.85 8.67
CA GLU A 531 32.33 -28.77 9.73
C GLU A 531 32.34 -30.22 9.20
N ASN A 532 33.34 -30.57 8.37
CA ASN A 532 33.74 -31.98 8.13
C ASN A 532 35.06 -32.11 7.35
N LEU A 533 36.09 -31.31 7.70
CA LEU A 533 37.41 -31.41 7.07
C LEU A 533 38.59 -31.40 8.07
N TRP A 534 38.44 -32.06 9.22
CA TRP A 534 39.52 -32.20 10.21
C TRP A 534 39.70 -33.60 10.84
N ASP A 535 39.03 -34.65 10.37
CA ASP A 535 39.12 -36.00 10.97
C ASP A 535 39.54 -37.12 10.01
N GLU A 536 40.55 -36.89 9.16
CA GLU A 536 41.31 -37.99 8.52
C GLU A 536 42.82 -37.69 8.48
N GLN A 537 43.46 -37.80 9.64
CA GLN A 537 44.87 -38.21 9.76
C GLN A 537 45.06 -38.87 11.14
N GLY A 538 44.92 -40.19 11.15
CA GLY A 538 45.16 -41.09 12.29
C GLY A 538 45.19 -42.53 11.83
#